data_AF-A0A382XMG0-F1
#
_entry.id   AF-A0A382XMG0-F1
#
_cell.length_a   1.000
_cell.length_b   1.000
_cell.length_c   1.000
_cell.angle_alpha   90.00
_cell.angle_beta   90.00
_cell.angle_gamma   90.00
#
_symmetry.space_group_name_H-M   'P 1'
#
loop_
_entity.id
_entity.type
_entity.pdbx_description
1 polymer ?
#
loop_
_entity_poly.entity_id
_entity_poly.type
_entity_poly.pdbx_seq_one_letter_code
_entity_poly.pdbx_strand_id
1 'polypeptide(L)'
;KLLPHQKNDFIEIFKIMNGLPVTVRLLDPPLHEFLPKNESEIQDVSNSLELPVKEVESRINELHEHNPMLGHRGCRLGISFPEIYEMQCRAIFEALIECKNKKHKSIIPEIMIPLVSTEAEIKIMKNLVVRIADKVQKENKIKLNYLVGTMIELPRAAIKAKDIAKHADFFSFGTNDLTQTTFGISRDDSGKFLNDYIENKIFEIDPFVSIDEGVGDLIEIATIRGRKQNNKIKLGICGEHGGDPKSIHFCSKIGLDYVSCSPYRVPVA
;
A
#
# COMPACT_ATOMS: atom_id res chain seq x y z
N LYS A 1 8.61 -19.57 7.07
CA LYS A 1 7.37 -20.37 6.90
C LYS A 1 6.31 -19.68 6.04
N LEU A 2 6.25 -18.34 5.94
CA LEU A 2 5.20 -17.61 5.19
C LEU A 2 5.31 -17.67 3.64
N LEU A 3 6.52 -17.84 3.11
CA LEU A 3 6.77 -17.79 1.66
C LEU A 3 5.87 -18.74 0.84
N PRO A 4 5.72 -20.04 1.16
CA PRO A 4 4.87 -20.94 0.39
C PRO A 4 3.39 -20.53 0.41
N HIS A 5 2.89 -19.99 1.53
CA HIS A 5 1.50 -19.54 1.64
C HIS A 5 1.25 -18.35 0.70
N GLN A 6 2.03 -17.29 0.82
CA GLN A 6 1.87 -16.12 -0.05
C GLN A 6 2.09 -16.45 -1.53
N LYS A 7 3.08 -17.30 -1.85
CA LYS A 7 3.32 -17.74 -3.22
C LYS A 7 2.07 -18.41 -3.80
N ASN A 8 1.43 -19.32 -3.06
CA ASN A 8 0.22 -20.00 -3.50
C ASN A 8 -0.95 -19.03 -3.70
N ASP A 9 -1.13 -18.08 -2.78
CA ASP A 9 -2.18 -17.05 -2.91
C ASP A 9 -1.97 -16.21 -4.17
N PHE A 10 -0.73 -15.78 -4.45
CA PHE A 10 -0.41 -15.04 -5.67
C PHE A 10 -0.62 -15.86 -6.94
N ILE A 11 -0.35 -17.17 -6.93
CA ILE A 11 -0.64 -18.04 -8.09
C ILE A 11 -2.13 -18.03 -8.41
N GLU A 12 -2.99 -18.16 -7.40
CA GLU A 12 -4.44 -18.13 -7.61
C GLU A 12 -4.91 -16.75 -8.06
N ILE A 13 -4.42 -15.66 -7.47
CA ILE A 13 -4.73 -14.30 -7.90
C ILE A 13 -4.31 -14.09 -9.37
N PHE A 14 -3.09 -14.45 -9.75
CA PHE A 14 -2.62 -14.29 -11.12
C PHE A 14 -3.41 -15.15 -12.11
N LYS A 15 -3.81 -16.36 -11.72
CA LYS A 15 -4.68 -17.19 -12.55
C LYS A 15 -6.04 -16.54 -12.78
N ILE A 16 -6.66 -15.98 -11.74
CA ILE A 16 -7.96 -15.29 -11.81
C ILE A 16 -7.88 -14.05 -12.69
N MET A 17 -6.83 -13.24 -12.52
CA MET A 17 -6.66 -11.97 -13.24
C MET A 17 -6.38 -12.16 -14.74
N ASN A 18 -5.96 -13.36 -15.17
CA ASN A 18 -5.99 -13.81 -16.56
C ASN A 18 -5.42 -12.79 -17.58
N GLY A 19 -4.24 -12.24 -17.28
CA GLY A 19 -3.53 -11.29 -18.15
C GLY A 19 -3.76 -9.81 -17.85
N LEU A 20 -4.66 -9.48 -16.92
CA LEU A 20 -4.83 -8.12 -16.40
C LEU A 20 -3.72 -7.78 -15.40
N PRO A 21 -3.30 -6.50 -15.29
CA PRO A 21 -2.29 -6.07 -14.33
C PRO A 21 -2.77 -6.28 -12.88
N VAL A 22 -1.83 -6.57 -11.99
CA VAL A 22 -2.11 -6.81 -10.56
C VAL A 22 -1.16 -5.97 -9.73
N THR A 23 -1.71 -4.96 -9.04
CA THR A 23 -0.95 -4.12 -8.11
C THR A 23 -0.97 -4.73 -6.72
N VAL A 24 0.20 -5.06 -6.20
CA VAL A 24 0.38 -5.68 -4.88
C VAL A 24 1.05 -4.67 -3.95
N ARG A 25 0.31 -4.24 -2.93
CA ARG A 25 0.86 -3.45 -1.83
C ARG A 25 1.66 -4.35 -0.90
N LEU A 26 2.90 -3.97 -0.59
CA LEU A 26 3.69 -4.67 0.41
C LEU A 26 3.13 -4.43 1.82
N LEU A 27 3.64 -5.17 2.82
CA LEU A 27 3.11 -5.12 4.19
C LEU A 27 3.08 -3.68 4.70
N ASP A 28 1.89 -3.29 5.16
CA ASP A 28 1.56 -1.94 5.58
C ASP A 28 1.30 -1.80 7.07
N PRO A 29 0.51 -2.67 7.75
CA PRO A 29 0.20 -2.46 9.17
C PRO A 29 1.45 -2.62 10.07
N PRO A 30 1.46 -1.95 11.24
CA PRO A 30 2.48 -2.13 12.26
C PRO A 30 2.42 -3.53 12.88
N LEU A 31 3.54 -3.98 13.46
CA LEU A 31 3.64 -5.35 13.99
C LEU A 31 2.69 -5.64 15.15
N HIS A 32 2.31 -4.63 15.95
CA HIS A 32 1.42 -4.82 17.09
C HIS A 32 -0.01 -5.23 16.70
N GLU A 33 -0.44 -4.99 15.46
CA GLU A 33 -1.74 -5.48 14.98
C GLU A 33 -1.80 -7.01 14.90
N PHE A 34 -0.65 -7.68 14.83
CA PHE A 34 -0.54 -9.14 14.79
C PHE A 34 -0.24 -9.79 16.15
N LEU A 35 -0.16 -8.98 17.21
CA LEU A 35 0.16 -9.47 18.55
C LEU A 35 -1.10 -9.93 19.29
N PRO A 36 -0.97 -10.92 20.20
CA PRO A 36 -2.08 -11.40 20.99
C PRO A 36 -2.60 -10.30 21.93
N LYS A 37 -3.92 -10.25 22.11
CA LYS A 37 -4.60 -9.17 22.85
C LYS A 37 -5.09 -9.59 24.23
N ASN A 38 -5.31 -10.88 24.45
CA ASN A 38 -5.80 -11.43 25.71
C ASN A 38 -4.83 -12.47 26.27
N GLU A 39 -4.98 -12.78 27.56
CA GLU A 39 -4.09 -13.71 28.27
C GLU A 39 -4.05 -15.11 27.64
N SER A 40 -5.17 -15.59 27.11
CA SER A 40 -5.22 -16.90 26.44
C SER A 40 -4.36 -16.92 25.18
N GLU A 41 -4.47 -15.91 24.33
CA GLU A 41 -3.67 -15.79 23.11
C GLU A 41 -2.18 -15.60 23.43
N ILE A 42 -1.85 -14.86 24.50
CA ILE A 42 -0.47 -14.71 24.97
C ILE A 42 0.09 -16.06 25.38
N GLN A 43 -0.69 -16.88 26.10
CA GLN A 43 -0.29 -18.22 26.50
C GLN A 43 -0.10 -19.14 25.29
N ASP A 44 -0.98 -19.05 24.29
CA ASP A 44 -0.88 -19.84 23.06
C ASP A 44 0.40 -19.51 22.26
N VAL A 45 0.74 -18.22 22.17
CA VAL A 45 1.98 -17.74 21.52
C VAL A 45 3.22 -18.19 22.31
N SER A 46 3.19 -18.03 23.64
CA SER A 46 4.25 -18.49 24.55
C SER A 46 4.52 -19.99 24.36
N ASN A 47 3.47 -20.82 24.34
CA ASN A 47 3.58 -22.26 24.12
C ASN A 47 4.10 -22.60 22.72
N SER A 48 3.60 -21.91 21.69
CA SER A 48 3.97 -22.19 20.29
C SER A 48 5.42 -21.82 19.95
N LEU A 49 5.97 -20.81 20.64
CA LEU A 49 7.34 -20.35 20.46
C LEU A 49 8.31 -20.92 21.50
N GLU A 50 7.81 -21.68 22.48
CA GLU A 50 8.58 -22.19 23.62
C GLU A 50 9.29 -21.06 24.40
N LEU A 51 8.63 -19.89 24.52
CA LEU A 51 9.14 -18.71 25.21
C LEU A 51 8.37 -18.45 26.51
N PRO A 52 8.99 -17.86 27.55
CA PRO A 52 8.28 -17.44 28.75
C PRO A 52 7.20 -16.39 28.43
N VAL A 53 6.02 -16.50 29.06
CA VAL A 53 4.92 -15.52 28.93
C VAL A 53 5.41 -14.08 29.14
N LYS A 54 6.26 -13.87 30.14
CA LYS A 54 6.84 -12.55 30.45
C LYS A 54 7.65 -11.95 29.29
N GLU A 55 8.31 -12.78 28.49
CA GLU A 55 9.06 -12.33 27.31
C GLU A 55 8.10 -11.88 26.20
N VAL A 56 7.01 -12.64 25.99
CA VAL A 56 5.94 -12.27 25.05
C VAL A 56 5.29 -10.95 25.46
N GLU A 57 4.93 -10.78 26.75
CA GLU A 57 4.39 -9.53 27.29
C GLU A 57 5.36 -8.36 27.13
N SER A 58 6.65 -8.57 27.40
CA SER A 58 7.68 -7.54 27.21
C SER A 58 7.72 -7.09 25.75
N ARG A 59 7.62 -8.02 24.80
CA ARG A 59 7.63 -7.70 23.36
C ARG A 59 6.36 -6.97 22.92
N ILE A 60 5.20 -7.32 23.48
CA ILE A 60 3.94 -6.60 23.24
C ILE A 60 4.06 -5.15 23.69
N ASN A 61 4.61 -4.92 24.88
CA ASN A 61 4.81 -3.57 25.40
C ASN A 61 5.85 -2.78 24.59
N GLU A 62 6.91 -3.42 24.11
CA GLU A 62 7.93 -2.79 23.26
C GLU A 62 7.36 -2.33 21.90
N LEU A 63 6.46 -3.13 21.32
CA LEU A 63 5.84 -2.84 20.02
C LEU A 63 4.57 -1.97 20.12
N HIS A 64 4.14 -1.64 21.34
CA HIS A 64 3.00 -0.76 21.56
C HIS A 64 3.32 0.67 21.10
N GLU A 65 2.41 1.26 20.34
CA GLU A 65 2.54 2.61 19.84
C GLU A 65 1.33 3.45 20.27
N HIS A 66 1.58 4.71 20.66
CA HIS A 66 0.51 5.63 21.02
C HIS A 66 -0.40 5.98 19.83
N ASN A 67 0.18 6.12 18.63
CA ASN A 67 -0.54 6.45 17.41
C ASN A 67 -0.12 5.50 16.27
N PRO A 68 -0.63 4.26 16.26
CA PRO A 68 -0.27 3.22 15.29
C PRO A 68 -0.29 3.66 13.82
N MET A 69 -1.27 4.48 13.45
CA MET A 69 -1.45 4.99 12.09
C MET A 69 -0.21 5.74 11.57
N LEU A 70 0.52 6.43 12.45
CA LEU A 70 1.73 7.19 12.11
C LEU A 70 3.03 6.52 12.56
N GLY A 71 2.96 5.27 13.02
CA GLY A 71 4.05 4.54 13.66
C GLY A 71 5.02 3.80 12.73
N HIS A 72 5.60 2.72 13.26
CA HIS A 72 6.59 1.86 12.61
C HIS A 72 5.92 0.85 11.69
N ARG A 73 5.47 1.34 10.55
CA ARG A 73 4.67 0.59 9.57
C ARG A 73 5.10 0.90 8.14
N GLY A 74 4.48 0.24 7.15
CA GLY A 74 4.75 0.46 5.73
C GLY A 74 6.23 0.38 5.36
N CYS A 75 6.72 1.28 4.51
CA CYS A 75 8.14 1.26 4.08
C CYS A 75 9.13 1.43 5.24
N ARG A 76 8.74 2.04 6.36
CA ARG A 76 9.62 2.21 7.53
C ARG A 76 9.94 0.85 8.14
N LEU A 77 8.92 -0.01 8.24
CA LEU A 77 9.09 -1.39 8.68
C LEU A 77 9.94 -2.18 7.68
N GLY A 78 9.67 -2.04 6.38
CA GLY A 78 10.46 -2.68 5.31
C GLY A 78 11.91 -2.21 5.23
N ILE A 79 12.23 -1.00 5.70
CA ILE A 79 13.61 -0.51 5.81
C ILE A 79 14.32 -1.11 7.03
N SER A 80 13.64 -1.18 8.18
CA SER A 80 14.20 -1.75 9.42
C SER A 80 14.36 -3.27 9.36
N PHE A 81 13.40 -3.95 8.73
CA PHE A 81 13.33 -5.41 8.61
C PHE A 81 13.16 -5.79 7.13
N PRO A 82 14.21 -5.60 6.31
CA PRO A 82 14.15 -5.82 4.86
C PRO A 82 13.73 -7.24 4.48
N GLU A 83 14.04 -8.23 5.30
CA GLU A 83 13.66 -9.64 5.11
C GLU A 83 12.16 -9.85 4.90
N ILE A 84 11.30 -8.99 5.47
CA ILE A 84 9.85 -9.04 5.27
C ILE A 84 9.52 -8.75 3.80
N TYR A 85 10.00 -7.62 3.28
CA TYR A 85 9.74 -7.23 1.89
C TYR A 85 10.49 -8.12 0.90
N GLU A 86 11.68 -8.62 1.26
CA GLU A 86 12.40 -9.60 0.46
C GLU A 86 11.57 -10.88 0.27
N MET A 87 10.96 -11.38 1.35
CA MET A 87 10.11 -12.56 1.32
C MET A 87 8.85 -12.34 0.48
N GLN A 88 8.15 -11.20 0.65
CA GLN A 88 6.96 -10.87 -0.15
C GLN A 88 7.29 -10.74 -1.64
N CYS A 89 8.38 -10.03 -1.98
CA CYS A 89 8.82 -9.91 -3.37
C CYS A 89 9.18 -11.26 -3.98
N ARG A 90 9.88 -12.12 -3.22
CA ARG A 90 10.21 -13.48 -3.66
C ARG A 90 8.94 -14.29 -3.91
N ALA A 91 7.95 -14.22 -3.02
CA ALA A 91 6.65 -14.89 -3.20
C ALA A 91 5.97 -14.47 -4.50
N ILE A 92 5.89 -13.16 -4.76
CA ILE A 92 5.28 -12.59 -5.97
C ILE A 92 6.00 -13.06 -7.24
N PHE A 93 7.33 -12.98 -7.27
CA PHE A 93 8.10 -13.33 -8.46
C PHE A 93 8.15 -14.84 -8.72
N GLU A 94 8.25 -15.67 -7.68
CA GLU A 94 8.17 -17.12 -7.82
C GLU A 94 6.78 -17.57 -8.28
N ALA A 95 5.71 -16.93 -7.80
CA ALA A 95 4.35 -17.18 -8.28
C ALA A 95 4.23 -16.83 -9.77
N LEU A 96 4.77 -15.69 -10.21
CA LEU A 96 4.74 -15.29 -11.62
C LEU A 96 5.46 -16.32 -12.52
N ILE A 97 6.62 -16.82 -12.08
CA ILE A 97 7.36 -17.86 -12.80
C ILE A 97 6.56 -19.14 -12.90
N GLU A 98 5.94 -19.57 -11.80
CA GLU A 98 5.14 -20.79 -11.79
C GLU A 98 3.94 -20.68 -12.75
N CYS A 99 3.24 -19.54 -12.73
CA CYS A 99 2.15 -19.28 -13.67
C CYS A 99 2.64 -19.32 -15.13
N LYS A 100 3.82 -18.76 -15.42
CA LYS A 100 4.42 -18.79 -16.75
C LYS A 100 4.78 -20.21 -17.19
N ASN A 101 5.36 -21.02 -16.30
CA ASN A 101 5.69 -22.43 -16.58
C ASN A 101 4.43 -23.27 -16.82
N LYS A 102 3.34 -22.97 -16.11
CA LYS A 102 2.00 -23.56 -16.31
C LYS A 102 1.25 -23.01 -17.53
N LYS A 103 1.88 -22.14 -18.33
CA LYS A 103 1.30 -21.51 -19.53
C LYS A 103 0.01 -20.71 -19.25
N HIS A 104 -0.12 -20.14 -18.05
CA HIS A 104 -1.16 -19.16 -17.78
C HIS A 104 -0.87 -17.87 -18.56
N LYS A 105 -1.90 -17.04 -18.78
CA LYS A 105 -1.72 -15.75 -19.47
C LYS A 105 -0.73 -14.88 -18.70
N SER A 106 0.15 -14.21 -19.46
CA SER A 106 1.19 -13.36 -18.87
C SER A 106 0.57 -12.16 -18.16
N ILE A 107 1.00 -11.92 -16.94
CA ILE A 107 0.62 -10.76 -16.11
C ILE A 107 1.83 -9.88 -15.88
N ILE A 108 1.59 -8.58 -15.68
CA ILE A 108 2.59 -7.63 -15.20
C ILE A 108 2.24 -7.31 -13.75
N PRO A 109 2.95 -7.89 -12.76
CA PRO A 109 2.78 -7.47 -11.37
C PRO A 109 3.35 -6.06 -11.17
N GLU A 110 2.62 -5.25 -10.41
CA GLU A 110 3.01 -3.90 -10.02
C GLU A 110 3.26 -3.91 -8.51
N ILE A 111 4.52 -3.79 -8.09
CA ILE A 111 4.92 -3.81 -6.67
C ILE A 111 4.78 -2.39 -6.11
N MET A 112 3.89 -2.23 -5.13
CA MET A 112 3.60 -0.92 -4.54
C MET A 112 4.15 -0.82 -3.11
N ILE A 113 5.00 0.19 -2.91
CA ILE A 113 5.58 0.52 -1.59
C ILE A 113 4.63 1.47 -0.84
N PRO A 114 4.12 1.09 0.34
CA PRO A 114 3.28 1.96 1.17
C PRO A 114 4.09 2.95 2.01
N LEU A 115 3.43 4.03 2.43
CA LEU A 115 3.83 5.03 3.41
C LEU A 115 5.14 5.78 3.12
N VAL A 116 5.52 5.86 1.85
CA VAL A 116 6.69 6.61 1.40
C VAL A 116 6.46 8.11 1.60
N SER A 117 7.48 8.80 2.11
CA SER A 117 7.46 10.25 2.30
C SER A 117 8.61 10.98 1.60
N THR A 118 9.68 10.26 1.22
CA THR A 118 10.95 10.80 0.70
C THR A 118 11.46 10.03 -0.52
N GLU A 119 12.33 10.68 -1.31
CA GLU A 119 13.05 10.04 -2.42
C GLU A 119 13.93 8.87 -1.93
N ALA A 120 14.58 9.02 -0.78
CA ALA A 120 15.49 8.02 -0.24
C ALA A 120 14.76 6.72 0.10
N GLU A 121 13.59 6.80 0.74
CA GLU A 121 12.76 5.64 1.10
C GLU A 121 12.39 4.83 -0.15
N ILE A 122 11.80 5.47 -1.17
CA ILE A 122 11.42 4.75 -2.40
C ILE A 122 12.62 4.20 -3.15
N LYS A 123 13.76 4.91 -3.15
CA LYS A 123 14.99 4.42 -3.79
C LYS A 123 15.52 3.16 -3.12
N ILE A 124 15.58 3.13 -1.78
CA ILE A 124 16.03 1.96 -1.02
C ILE A 124 15.09 0.77 -1.29
N MET A 125 13.77 1.00 -1.25
CA MET A 125 12.78 -0.04 -1.49
C MET A 125 12.80 -0.56 -2.94
N LYS A 126 12.93 0.33 -3.95
CA LYS A 126 13.09 -0.09 -5.35
C LYS A 126 14.32 -0.98 -5.52
N ASN A 127 15.45 -0.59 -4.94
CA ASN A 127 16.68 -1.38 -5.02
C ASN A 127 16.52 -2.76 -4.37
N LEU A 128 15.77 -2.85 -3.26
CA LEU A 128 15.42 -4.13 -2.63
C LEU A 128 14.62 -5.00 -3.59
N VAL A 129 13.53 -4.47 -4.18
CA VAL A 129 12.68 -5.21 -5.13
C VAL A 129 13.49 -5.70 -6.33
N VAL A 130 14.30 -4.82 -6.94
CA VAL A 130 15.14 -5.14 -8.11
C VAL A 130 16.15 -6.24 -7.78
N ARG A 131 16.83 -6.14 -6.64
CA ARG A 131 17.79 -7.17 -6.19
C ARG A 131 17.13 -8.54 -6.04
N ILE A 132 15.92 -8.60 -5.48
CA ILE A 132 15.20 -9.87 -5.31
C ILE A 132 14.70 -10.41 -6.65
N ALA A 133 14.17 -9.54 -7.51
CA ALA A 133 13.81 -9.92 -8.87
C ALA A 133 15.02 -10.53 -9.61
N ASP A 134 16.19 -9.90 -9.54
CA ASP A 134 17.42 -10.39 -10.16
C ASP A 134 17.87 -11.76 -9.64
N LYS A 135 17.77 -11.99 -8.33
CA LYS A 135 18.05 -13.31 -7.74
C LYS A 135 17.11 -14.37 -8.32
N VAL A 136 15.80 -14.11 -8.27
CA VAL A 136 14.77 -15.04 -8.74
C VAL A 136 14.89 -15.30 -10.26
N GLN A 137 15.20 -14.27 -11.05
CA GLN A 137 15.48 -14.40 -12.49
C GLN A 137 16.67 -15.32 -12.77
N LYS A 138 17.77 -15.15 -12.04
CA LYS A 138 18.99 -15.97 -12.19
C LYS A 138 18.75 -17.43 -11.80
N GLU A 139 18.08 -17.65 -10.68
CA GLU A 139 17.74 -18.99 -10.17
C GLU A 139 16.89 -19.77 -11.18
N ASN A 140 15.96 -19.10 -11.87
CA ASN A 140 14.99 -19.74 -12.74
C ASN A 140 15.27 -19.58 -14.24
N LYS A 141 16.29 -18.81 -14.62
CA LYS A 141 16.64 -18.45 -16.01
C LYS A 141 15.46 -17.89 -16.82
N ILE A 142 14.57 -17.14 -16.16
CA ILE A 142 13.37 -16.54 -16.75
C ILE A 142 13.41 -15.04 -16.51
N LYS A 143 13.23 -14.25 -17.57
CA LYS A 143 13.05 -12.80 -17.47
C LYS A 143 11.66 -12.46 -16.93
N LEU A 144 11.62 -11.56 -15.95
CA LEU A 144 10.42 -11.01 -15.33
C LEU A 144 10.16 -9.60 -15.88
N ASN A 145 8.89 -9.31 -16.15
CA ASN A 145 8.42 -7.96 -16.43
C ASN A 145 7.56 -7.53 -15.24
N TYR A 146 7.89 -6.41 -14.61
CA TYR A 146 7.18 -5.89 -13.45
C TYR A 146 7.41 -4.37 -13.37
N LEU A 147 6.58 -3.69 -12.58
CA LEU A 147 6.73 -2.28 -12.25
C LEU A 147 6.95 -2.11 -10.76
N VAL A 148 7.68 -1.07 -10.35
CA VAL A 148 7.81 -0.67 -8.95
C VAL A 148 7.32 0.76 -8.79
N GLY A 149 6.28 0.93 -8.00
CA GLY A 149 5.67 2.22 -7.72
C GLY A 149 5.46 2.43 -6.23
N THR A 150 4.75 3.50 -5.91
CA THR A 150 4.51 3.87 -4.52
C THR A 150 3.10 4.36 -4.34
N MET A 151 2.60 4.18 -3.12
CA MET A 151 1.42 4.92 -2.70
C MET A 151 1.81 6.38 -2.44
N ILE A 152 0.95 7.31 -2.83
CA ILE A 152 1.02 8.73 -2.44
C ILE A 152 -0.11 8.97 -1.45
N GLU A 153 0.24 8.85 -0.18
CA GLU A 153 -0.72 8.85 0.94
C GLU A 153 -0.28 9.72 2.11
N LEU A 154 0.81 10.48 1.92
CA LEU A 154 1.30 11.48 2.87
C LEU A 154 1.43 12.83 2.16
N PRO A 155 1.06 13.96 2.81
CA PRO A 155 1.18 15.30 2.22
C PRO A 155 2.60 15.61 1.75
N ARG A 156 3.61 15.16 2.51
CA ARG A 156 5.02 15.31 2.12
C ARG A 156 5.33 14.61 0.80
N ALA A 157 4.78 13.42 0.58
CA ALA A 157 4.97 12.65 -0.65
C ALA A 157 4.35 13.39 -1.84
N ALA A 158 3.14 13.93 -1.69
CA ALA A 158 2.48 14.72 -2.70
C ALA A 158 3.30 15.98 -3.07
N ILE A 159 3.74 16.74 -2.06
CA ILE A 159 4.60 17.92 -2.25
C ILE A 159 5.92 17.53 -2.92
N LYS A 160 6.55 16.42 -2.52
CA LYS A 160 7.85 15.97 -3.06
C LYS A 160 7.73 14.96 -4.21
N ALA A 161 6.56 14.88 -4.85
CA ALA A 161 6.28 13.87 -5.87
C ALA A 161 7.26 13.89 -7.06
N LYS A 162 7.81 15.06 -7.42
CA LYS A 162 8.85 15.16 -8.46
C LYS A 162 10.08 14.31 -8.12
N ASP A 163 10.54 14.34 -6.87
CA ASP A 163 11.73 13.61 -6.45
C ASP A 163 11.45 12.11 -6.33
N ILE A 164 10.26 11.76 -5.82
CA ILE A 164 9.80 10.37 -5.70
C ILE A 164 9.64 9.72 -7.09
N ALA A 165 9.09 10.44 -8.07
CA ALA A 165 8.86 9.98 -9.44
C ALA A 165 10.14 9.61 -10.21
N LYS A 166 11.33 9.99 -9.72
CA LYS A 166 12.60 9.49 -10.27
C LYS A 166 12.75 7.98 -10.13
N HIS A 167 12.13 7.41 -9.09
CA HIS A 167 12.25 5.99 -8.73
C HIS A 167 10.93 5.24 -8.82
N ALA A 168 9.80 5.91 -8.99
CA ALA A 168 8.50 5.25 -9.13
C ALA A 168 8.06 5.15 -10.60
N ASP A 169 7.64 3.95 -11.00
CA ASP A 169 7.06 3.68 -12.32
C ASP A 169 5.55 4.03 -12.35
N PHE A 170 4.91 4.05 -11.19
CA PHE A 170 3.51 4.47 -11.00
C PHE A 170 3.27 5.09 -9.62
N PHE A 171 2.22 5.90 -9.50
CA PHE A 171 1.63 6.35 -8.24
C PHE A 171 0.22 5.78 -8.07
N SER A 172 -0.09 5.36 -6.85
CA SER A 172 -1.45 5.10 -6.42
C SER A 172 -1.79 6.05 -5.27
N PHE A 173 -2.81 6.88 -5.40
CA PHE A 173 -3.23 7.77 -4.33
C PHE A 173 -3.97 6.97 -3.26
N GLY A 174 -3.37 6.85 -2.08
CA GLY A 174 -3.98 6.27 -0.88
C GLY A 174 -4.76 7.35 -0.16
N THR A 175 -5.95 7.66 -0.67
CA THR A 175 -6.67 8.86 -0.24
C THR A 175 -7.23 8.77 1.16
N ASN A 176 -7.43 7.57 1.72
CA ASN A 176 -7.83 7.43 3.12
C ASN A 176 -6.76 8.03 4.05
N ASP A 177 -5.52 7.53 3.97
CA ASP A 177 -4.41 8.02 4.79
C ASP A 177 -4.00 9.46 4.42
N LEU A 178 -4.12 9.84 3.14
CA LEU A 178 -3.89 11.22 2.72
C LEU A 178 -4.91 12.18 3.34
N THR A 179 -6.20 11.83 3.36
CA THR A 179 -7.24 12.62 4.05
C THR A 179 -6.94 12.69 5.54
N GLN A 180 -6.63 11.55 6.19
CA GLN A 180 -6.31 11.52 7.63
C GLN A 180 -5.18 12.49 7.98
N THR A 181 -4.08 12.46 7.23
CA THR A 181 -2.91 13.28 7.50
C THR A 181 -3.03 14.72 7.03
N THR A 182 -3.90 15.01 6.06
CA THR A 182 -4.19 16.39 5.62
C THR A 182 -5.06 17.11 6.64
N PHE A 183 -6.10 16.44 7.15
CA PHE A 183 -7.00 17.01 8.15
C PHE A 183 -6.49 16.88 9.59
N GLY A 184 -5.58 15.93 9.86
CA GLY A 184 -5.23 15.55 11.23
C GLY A 184 -6.36 14.79 11.93
N ILE A 185 -7.11 13.99 11.19
CA ILE A 185 -8.26 13.22 11.69
C ILE A 185 -7.95 11.73 11.62
N SER A 186 -8.06 11.03 12.75
CA SER A 186 -8.08 9.57 12.79
C SER A 186 -9.42 9.07 12.26
N ARG A 187 -9.42 8.24 11.21
CA ARG A 187 -10.65 7.69 10.65
C ARG A 187 -11.42 6.87 11.69
N ASP A 188 -10.72 6.05 12.46
CA ASP A 188 -11.31 5.16 13.48
C ASP A 188 -11.95 5.94 14.65
N ASP A 189 -11.48 7.17 14.91
CA ASP A 189 -12.02 8.03 15.97
C ASP A 189 -13.01 9.09 15.47
N SER A 190 -13.02 9.35 14.16
CA SER A 190 -13.78 10.46 13.55
C SER A 190 -15.29 10.37 13.79
N GLY A 191 -15.84 9.15 13.91
CA GLY A 191 -17.27 8.93 14.15
C GLY A 191 -17.81 9.57 15.43
N LYS A 192 -16.93 9.99 16.36
CA LYS A 192 -17.29 10.70 17.61
C LYS A 192 -17.74 12.14 17.38
N PHE A 193 -17.37 12.78 16.27
CA PHE A 193 -17.64 14.21 16.03
C PHE A 193 -18.05 14.54 14.58
N LEU A 194 -17.88 13.62 13.63
CA LEU A 194 -18.05 13.93 12.22
C LEU A 194 -19.49 14.34 11.86
N ASN A 195 -20.48 13.72 12.52
CA ASN A 195 -21.88 14.11 12.37
C ASN A 195 -22.11 15.57 12.81
N ASP A 196 -21.54 15.96 13.96
CA ASP A 196 -21.63 17.33 14.45
C ASP A 196 -21.02 18.32 13.44
N TYR A 197 -19.92 17.96 12.77
CA TYR A 197 -19.29 18.80 11.74
C TYR A 197 -20.18 18.98 10.52
N ILE A 198 -20.88 17.93 10.09
CA ILE A 198 -21.82 17.99 8.97
C ILE A 198 -23.06 18.81 9.36
N GLU A 199 -23.63 18.59 10.55
CA GLU A 199 -24.80 19.33 11.05
C GLU A 199 -24.51 20.82 11.21
N ASN A 200 -23.29 21.18 11.66
CA ASN A 200 -22.83 22.56 11.76
C ASN A 200 -22.35 23.15 10.42
N LYS A 201 -22.46 22.40 9.31
CA LYS A 201 -22.04 22.81 7.96
C LYS A 201 -20.57 23.20 7.87
N ILE A 202 -19.72 22.61 8.72
CA ILE A 202 -18.26 22.71 8.61
C ILE A 202 -17.79 21.84 7.44
N PHE A 203 -18.36 20.64 7.31
CA PHE A 203 -18.21 19.80 6.12
C PHE A 203 -19.55 19.67 5.40
N GLU A 204 -19.53 19.74 4.07
CA GLU A 204 -20.70 19.43 3.27
C GLU A 204 -20.98 17.92 3.21
N ILE A 205 -19.90 17.13 3.23
CA ILE A 205 -19.91 15.67 3.16
C ILE A 205 -18.71 15.12 3.95
N ASP A 206 -18.84 13.89 4.44
CA ASP A 206 -17.73 13.15 5.04
C ASP A 206 -16.52 13.10 4.07
N PRO A 207 -15.36 13.65 4.46
CA PRO A 207 -14.16 13.70 3.61
C PRO A 207 -13.48 12.33 3.41
N PHE A 208 -13.94 11.27 4.08
CA PHE A 208 -13.55 9.88 3.83
C PHE A 208 -14.47 9.17 2.82
N VAL A 209 -15.56 9.81 2.40
CA VAL A 209 -16.50 9.30 1.39
C VAL A 209 -16.29 10.00 0.05
N SER A 210 -16.09 11.32 0.05
CA SER A 210 -15.84 12.11 -1.16
C SER A 210 -14.60 12.99 -0.96
N ILE A 211 -13.77 13.11 -2.00
CA ILE A 211 -12.50 13.84 -1.94
C ILE A 211 -12.76 15.32 -1.62
N ASP A 212 -12.12 15.78 -0.55
CA ASP A 212 -12.03 17.18 -0.16
C ASP A 212 -11.16 18.01 -1.12
N GLU A 213 -11.40 19.32 -1.21
CA GLU A 213 -10.63 20.24 -2.05
C GLU A 213 -9.16 20.31 -1.67
N GLY A 214 -8.82 20.40 -0.38
CA GLY A 214 -7.43 20.46 0.09
C GLY A 214 -6.67 19.14 -0.13
N VAL A 215 -7.36 18.01 0.01
CA VAL A 215 -6.81 16.70 -0.39
C VAL A 215 -6.64 16.64 -1.91
N GLY A 216 -7.61 17.16 -2.66
CA GLY A 216 -7.58 17.30 -4.12
C GLY A 216 -6.36 18.09 -4.61
N ASP A 217 -6.05 19.22 -3.96
CA ASP A 217 -4.88 20.05 -4.26
C ASP A 217 -3.58 19.25 -4.15
N LEU A 218 -3.45 18.39 -3.12
CA LEU A 218 -2.29 17.52 -2.96
C LEU A 218 -2.19 16.48 -4.09
N ILE A 219 -3.32 15.88 -4.49
CA ILE A 219 -3.37 14.93 -5.61
C ILE A 219 -2.97 15.63 -6.92
N GLU A 220 -3.47 16.84 -7.18
CA GLU A 220 -3.12 17.63 -8.36
C GLU A 220 -1.63 18.00 -8.37
N ILE A 221 -1.09 18.51 -7.25
CA ILE A 221 0.33 18.82 -7.08
C ILE A 221 1.19 17.59 -7.41
N ALA A 222 0.82 16.43 -6.84
CA ALA A 222 1.55 15.19 -7.04
C ALA A 222 1.51 14.72 -8.50
N THR A 223 0.34 14.83 -9.13
CA THR A 223 0.09 14.47 -10.53
C THR A 223 0.96 15.30 -11.48
N ILE A 224 0.91 16.62 -11.33
CA ILE A 224 1.69 17.56 -12.15
C ILE A 224 3.18 17.33 -11.96
N ARG A 225 3.64 17.25 -10.70
CA ARG A 225 5.07 17.09 -10.38
C ARG A 225 5.60 15.72 -10.80
N GLY A 226 4.82 14.67 -10.62
CA GLY A 226 5.14 13.31 -11.05
C GLY A 226 5.32 13.22 -12.56
N ARG A 227 4.32 13.67 -13.33
CA ARG A 227 4.38 13.67 -14.81
C ARG A 227 5.49 14.56 -15.36
N LYS A 228 5.78 15.69 -14.71
CA LYS A 228 6.90 16.56 -15.09
C LYS A 228 8.26 15.86 -14.95
N GLN A 229 8.40 14.94 -13.99
CA GLN A 229 9.63 14.17 -13.81
C GLN A 229 9.67 12.94 -14.73
N ASN A 230 8.57 12.20 -14.81
CA ASN A 230 8.43 10.98 -15.59
C ASN A 230 7.12 11.05 -16.38
N ASN A 231 7.20 11.41 -17.67
CA ASN A 231 6.03 11.58 -18.53
C ASN A 231 5.25 10.28 -18.81
N LYS A 232 5.82 9.12 -18.48
CA LYS A 232 5.20 7.80 -18.61
C LYS A 232 4.71 7.23 -17.28
N ILE A 233 4.80 7.99 -16.19
CA ILE A 233 4.34 7.52 -14.88
C ILE A 233 2.84 7.25 -14.96
N LYS A 234 2.43 6.04 -14.59
CA LYS A 234 1.02 5.68 -14.45
C LYS A 234 0.51 6.24 -13.13
N LEU A 235 -0.65 6.89 -13.14
CA LEU A 235 -1.27 7.52 -11.98
C LEU A 235 -2.64 6.90 -11.77
N GLY A 236 -2.94 6.45 -10.56
CA GLY A 236 -4.30 6.06 -10.21
C GLY A 236 -4.59 6.31 -8.75
N ILE A 237 -5.81 5.98 -8.35
CA ILE A 237 -6.31 6.13 -6.98
C ILE A 237 -6.84 4.79 -6.50
N CYS A 238 -6.67 4.51 -5.21
CA CYS A 238 -7.28 3.36 -4.54
C CYS A 238 -7.97 3.78 -3.26
N GLY A 239 -9.01 3.05 -2.87
CA GLY A 239 -9.74 3.26 -1.62
C GLY A 239 -11.21 3.62 -1.86
N GLU A 240 -11.85 4.16 -0.83
CA GLU A 240 -13.30 4.42 -0.83
C GLU A 240 -13.69 5.43 -1.92
N HIS A 241 -12.90 6.50 -2.06
CA HIS A 241 -13.08 7.55 -3.06
C HIS A 241 -13.02 7.05 -4.51
N GLY A 242 -12.36 5.91 -4.77
CA GLY A 242 -12.30 5.31 -6.10
C GLY A 242 -13.65 4.78 -6.59
N GLY A 243 -14.67 4.73 -5.73
CA GLY A 243 -16.04 4.35 -6.08
C GLY A 243 -17.08 5.44 -5.81
N ASP A 244 -16.66 6.68 -5.54
CA ASP A 244 -17.55 7.84 -5.40
C ASP A 244 -17.62 8.63 -6.72
N PRO A 245 -18.79 8.81 -7.35
CA PRO A 245 -18.91 9.47 -8.66
C PRO A 245 -18.30 10.88 -8.73
N LYS A 246 -18.40 11.68 -7.66
CA LYS A 246 -17.81 13.03 -7.62
C LYS A 246 -16.27 12.94 -7.62
N SER A 247 -15.73 12.08 -6.77
CA SER A 247 -14.29 11.81 -6.67
C SER A 247 -13.72 11.25 -7.98
N ILE A 248 -14.44 10.35 -8.64
CA ILE A 248 -14.06 9.80 -9.95
C ILE A 248 -14.04 10.90 -11.01
N HIS A 249 -15.05 11.77 -11.03
CA HIS A 249 -15.08 12.91 -11.95
C HIS A 249 -13.87 13.85 -11.73
N PHE A 250 -13.53 14.13 -10.47
CA PHE A 250 -12.32 14.87 -10.12
C PHE A 250 -11.07 14.16 -10.66
N CYS A 251 -10.90 12.87 -10.38
CA CYS A 251 -9.76 12.07 -10.86
C CYS A 251 -9.60 12.10 -12.39
N SER A 252 -10.72 12.00 -13.11
CA SER A 252 -10.74 12.11 -14.58
C SER A 252 -10.29 13.50 -15.05
N LYS A 253 -10.78 14.57 -14.41
CA LYS A 253 -10.46 15.96 -14.76
C LYS A 253 -8.96 16.27 -14.59
N ILE A 254 -8.34 15.79 -13.52
CA ILE A 254 -6.90 15.99 -13.28
C ILE A 254 -6.02 15.00 -14.08
N GLY A 255 -6.65 14.04 -14.76
CA GLY A 255 -6.01 13.15 -15.70
C GLY A 255 -5.33 11.92 -15.09
N LEU A 256 -5.87 11.36 -14.00
CA LEU A 256 -5.47 10.02 -13.55
C LEU A 256 -5.81 8.97 -14.62
N ASP A 257 -4.99 7.93 -14.69
CA ASP A 257 -5.09 6.85 -15.69
C ASP A 257 -6.09 5.76 -15.27
N TYR A 258 -6.35 5.59 -13.97
CA TYR A 258 -7.34 4.63 -13.46
C TYR A 258 -7.87 5.00 -12.06
N VAL A 259 -9.04 4.43 -11.73
CA VAL A 259 -9.58 4.35 -10.37
C VAL A 259 -9.65 2.89 -9.94
N SER A 260 -9.48 2.61 -8.65
CA SER A 260 -9.55 1.28 -8.07
C SER A 260 -10.44 1.29 -6.83
N CYS A 261 -11.48 0.47 -6.85
CA CYS A 261 -12.51 0.38 -5.81
C CYS A 261 -12.84 -1.08 -5.48
N SER A 262 -13.67 -1.27 -4.45
CA SER A 262 -14.17 -2.60 -4.09
C SER A 262 -15.00 -3.22 -5.23
N PRO A 263 -15.04 -4.56 -5.37
CA PRO A 263 -15.70 -5.21 -6.51
C PRO A 263 -17.14 -4.76 -6.79
N TYR A 264 -17.92 -4.52 -5.74
CA TYR A 264 -19.32 -4.10 -5.86
C TYR A 264 -19.51 -2.66 -6.35
N ARG A 265 -18.48 -1.82 -6.25
CA ARG A 265 -18.49 -0.43 -6.74
C ARG A 265 -17.98 -0.29 -8.17
N VAL A 266 -17.42 -1.34 -8.77
CA VAL A 266 -16.94 -1.30 -10.17
C VAL A 266 -18.01 -0.85 -11.17
N PRO A 267 -19.29 -1.26 -11.10
CA PRO A 267 -20.29 -0.77 -12.04
C PRO A 267 -20.62 0.73 -11.90
N VAL A 268 -20.31 1.32 -10.75
CA VAL A 268 -20.52 2.76 -10.46
C VAL A 268 -19.31 3.58 -10.94
N ALA A 269 -18.12 2.99 -10.93
CA ALA A 269 -16.85 3.61 -11.27
C ALA A 269 -16.55 3.63 -12.77
#